data_AF-A0A1Z5H4K1-F1
#
_entry.id   AF-A0A1Z5H4K1-F1
#
_cell.length_a   1.000
_cell.length_b   1.000
_cell.length_c   1.000
_cell.angle_alpha   90.00
_cell.angle_beta   90.00
_cell.angle_gamma   90.00
#
_symmetry.space_group_name_H-M   'P 1'
#
loop_
_entity.id
_entity.type
_entity.pdbx_description
1 polymer ?
#
loop_
_entity_poly.entity_id
_entity_poly.type
_entity_poly.pdbx_seq_one_letter_code
_entity_poly.pdbx_strand_id
1 'polypeptide(L)'
;MSLLCGFLIFVTNFFFNVISPFYLENARGLKPNLAGFILMAYPIVQVIVAPLAGALSDKIGPELITFCGLILILLSQIGYMLTDLGTPLWLFTAIIGFVGFGNGIFQAPNNTIVMNSVEAKDLGVAGGMNALVRNLGMVVGISFATTVLFAAMSHYKGTKVTTYINGQPDVFIYGMHVSFLIAAIICAVAALITGYRLIKRPTQPTKGKS
;
A
#
# COMPACT_ATOMS: atom_id res chain seq x y z
N MET A 1 2.29 -9.77 15.38
CA MET A 1 1.08 -9.52 14.55
C MET A 1 1.06 -8.14 13.91
N SER A 2 1.27 -7.01 14.63
CA SER A 2 1.37 -5.68 13.99
C SER A 2 2.47 -5.59 12.92
N LEU A 3 3.61 -6.24 13.16
CA LEU A 3 4.69 -6.38 12.17
C LEU A 3 4.25 -7.15 10.90
N LEU A 4 3.41 -8.18 11.04
CA LEU A 4 2.91 -8.96 9.90
C LEU A 4 1.93 -8.12 9.05
N CYS A 5 1.04 -7.36 9.69
CA CYS A 5 0.16 -6.42 8.97
C CYS A 5 0.99 -5.34 8.26
N GLY A 6 1.99 -4.77 8.94
CA GLY A 6 2.93 -3.83 8.35
C GLY A 6 3.64 -4.42 7.12
N PHE A 7 4.15 -5.65 7.24
CA PHE A 7 4.76 -6.39 6.13
C PHE A 7 3.83 -6.50 4.93
N LEU A 8 2.59 -6.96 5.12
CA LEU A 8 1.61 -7.12 4.04
C LEU A 8 1.23 -5.80 3.38
N ILE A 9 1.14 -4.71 4.15
CA ILE A 9 0.90 -3.37 3.61
C ILE A 9 2.09 -2.93 2.76
N PHE A 10 3.33 -3.14 3.23
CA PHE A 10 4.52 -2.82 2.44
C PHE A 10 4.53 -3.60 1.14
N VAL A 11 4.28 -4.91 1.17
CA VAL A 11 4.15 -5.73 -0.03
C VAL A 11 3.14 -5.11 -1.00
N THR A 12 1.92 -4.80 -0.53
CA THR A 12 0.84 -4.19 -1.34
C THR A 12 1.26 -2.84 -1.92
N ASN A 13 1.91 -1.98 -1.14
CA ASN A 13 2.27 -0.63 -1.57
C ASN A 13 3.35 -0.65 -2.67
N PHE A 14 4.22 -1.65 -2.65
CA PHE A 14 5.25 -1.82 -3.67
C PHE A 14 4.72 -2.31 -5.02
N PHE A 15 3.52 -2.92 -5.08
CA PHE A 15 2.82 -3.13 -6.35
C PHE A 15 2.55 -1.81 -7.06
N PHE A 16 1.96 -0.85 -6.34
CA PHE A 16 1.71 0.49 -6.87
C PHE A 16 3.02 1.18 -7.29
N ASN A 17 4.05 1.11 -6.43
CA ASN A 17 5.33 1.79 -6.66
C ASN A 17 6.05 1.28 -7.94
N VAL A 18 5.96 -0.03 -8.21
CA VAL A 18 6.52 -0.63 -9.42
C VAL A 18 5.64 -0.34 -10.63
N ILE A 19 4.34 -0.61 -10.58
CA ILE A 19 3.47 -0.67 -11.77
C ILE A 19 3.13 0.73 -12.31
N SER A 20 2.96 1.71 -11.43
CA SER A 20 2.48 3.05 -11.80
C SER A 20 3.41 3.87 -12.71
N PRO A 21 4.74 3.88 -12.53
CA PRO A 21 5.63 4.52 -13.50
C PRO A 21 5.55 3.84 -14.88
N PHE A 22 5.47 2.50 -14.95
CA PHE A 22 5.28 1.81 -16.23
C PHE A 22 3.95 2.17 -16.88
N TYR A 23 2.87 2.28 -16.11
CA TYR A 23 1.57 2.71 -16.62
C TYR A 23 1.61 4.13 -17.20
N LEU A 24 2.16 5.09 -16.45
CA LEU A 24 2.18 6.49 -16.87
C LEU A 24 3.13 6.74 -18.05
N GLU A 25 4.35 6.20 -18.00
CA GLU A 25 5.36 6.45 -19.03
C GLU A 25 5.18 5.56 -20.26
N ASN A 26 4.96 4.26 -20.08
CA ASN A 26 4.97 3.29 -21.18
C ASN A 26 3.58 3.07 -21.77
N ALA A 27 2.55 2.85 -20.93
CA ALA A 27 1.19 2.61 -21.42
C ALA A 27 0.50 3.90 -21.89
N ARG A 28 0.62 4.98 -21.10
CA ARG A 28 0.03 6.30 -21.41
C ARG A 28 0.95 7.19 -22.25
N GLY A 29 2.21 6.81 -22.46
CA GLY A 29 3.17 7.56 -23.28
C GLY A 29 3.54 8.93 -22.70
N LEU A 30 3.36 9.15 -21.39
CA LEU A 30 3.68 10.44 -20.78
C LEU A 30 5.19 10.63 -20.65
N LYS A 31 5.63 11.89 -20.72
CA LYS A 31 7.01 12.24 -20.40
C LYS A 31 7.32 11.89 -18.93
N PRO A 32 8.51 11.37 -18.61
CA PRO A 32 8.91 11.04 -17.23
C PRO A 32 8.69 12.18 -16.23
N ASN A 33 8.91 13.44 -16.66
CA ASN A 33 8.70 14.62 -15.83
C ASN A 33 7.23 14.76 -15.35
N LEU A 34 6.27 14.47 -16.23
CA LEU A 34 4.84 14.54 -15.90
C LEU A 34 4.40 13.33 -15.08
N ALA A 35 4.93 12.13 -15.39
CA ALA A 35 4.68 10.93 -14.60
C ALA A 35 5.15 11.12 -13.16
N GLY A 36 6.37 11.64 -12.97
CA GLY A 36 6.89 11.99 -11.65
C GLY A 36 6.01 12.99 -10.89
N PHE A 37 5.52 14.03 -11.56
CA PHE A 37 4.63 15.02 -10.94
C PHE A 37 3.30 14.41 -10.47
N ILE A 38 2.74 13.46 -11.23
CA ILE A 38 1.54 12.71 -10.82
C ILE A 38 1.84 11.80 -9.62
N LEU A 39 2.97 11.08 -9.66
CA LEU A 39 3.38 10.17 -8.59
C LEU A 39 3.69 10.91 -7.28
N MET A 40 4.11 12.18 -7.34
CA MET A 40 4.31 13.04 -6.17
C MET A 40 3.04 13.26 -5.33
N ALA A 41 1.85 13.07 -5.90
CA ALA A 41 0.62 13.16 -5.13
C ALA A 41 0.60 12.17 -3.95
N TYR A 42 1.20 10.98 -4.12
CA TYR A 42 1.29 9.96 -3.07
C TYR A 42 2.02 10.46 -1.80
N PRO A 43 3.32 10.85 -1.87
CA PRO A 43 4.05 11.29 -0.68
C PRO A 43 3.52 12.62 -0.13
N ILE A 44 3.02 13.54 -0.97
CA ILE A 44 2.46 14.82 -0.50
C ILE A 44 1.26 14.58 0.41
N VAL A 45 0.30 13.76 -0.05
CA VAL A 45 -0.88 13.43 0.76
C VAL A 45 -0.46 12.66 2.00
N GLN A 46 0.45 11.70 1.87
CA GLN A 46 0.94 10.91 3.00
C GLN A 46 1.56 11.79 4.11
N VAL A 47 2.42 12.75 3.75
CA VAL A 47 3.08 13.67 4.70
C VAL A 47 2.07 14.55 5.43
N ILE A 48 1.03 15.02 4.74
CA ILE A 48 -0.02 15.84 5.36
C ILE A 48 -0.88 14.99 6.31
N VAL A 49 -1.22 13.77 5.90
CA VAL A 49 -2.19 12.92 6.61
C VAL A 49 -1.57 12.20 7.81
N ALA A 50 -0.29 11.83 7.74
CA ALA A 50 0.42 11.14 8.82
C ALA A 50 0.31 11.83 10.21
N PRO A 51 0.56 13.16 10.36
CA PRO A 51 0.42 13.82 11.64
C PRO A 51 -1.04 13.91 12.12
N LEU A 52 -1.99 14.14 11.21
CA LEU A 52 -3.42 14.12 11.56
C LEU A 52 -3.83 12.75 12.09
N ALA A 53 -3.36 11.68 11.46
CA ALA A 53 -3.64 10.32 11.87
C ALA A 53 -3.03 9.98 13.24
N GLY A 54 -1.82 10.47 13.53
CA GLY A 54 -1.20 10.34 14.85
C GLY A 54 -2.04 10.99 15.95
N ALA A 55 -2.44 12.25 15.76
CA ALA A 55 -3.26 12.98 16.73
C ALA A 55 -4.65 12.36 16.90
N LEU A 56 -5.24 11.82 15.83
CA LEU A 56 -6.54 11.14 15.89
C LEU A 56 -6.43 9.78 16.58
N SER A 57 -5.31 9.08 16.39
CA SER A 57 -4.98 7.79 17.01
C SER A 57 -5.00 7.87 18.53
N ASP A 58 -4.46 8.97 19.07
CA ASP A 58 -4.41 9.19 20.50
C ASP A 58 -5.80 9.41 21.13
N LYS A 59 -6.81 9.79 20.33
CA LYS A 59 -8.19 10.04 20.79
C LYS A 59 -9.14 8.85 20.63
N ILE A 60 -9.12 8.17 19.48
CA ILE A 60 -10.12 7.14 19.10
C ILE A 60 -9.55 5.71 19.26
N GLY A 61 -8.24 5.60 19.47
CA GLY A 61 -7.54 4.33 19.58
C GLY A 61 -6.89 3.93 18.25
N PRO A 62 -5.62 3.49 18.29
CA PRO A 62 -4.82 3.27 17.08
C PRO A 62 -5.34 2.10 16.22
N GLU A 63 -6.09 1.15 16.78
CA GLU A 63 -6.56 -0.04 16.07
C GLU A 63 -7.69 0.26 15.08
N LEU A 64 -8.67 1.09 15.46
CA LEU A 64 -9.77 1.51 14.58
C LEU A 64 -9.25 2.31 13.39
N ILE A 65 -8.31 3.22 13.66
CA ILE A 65 -7.70 4.07 12.62
C ILE A 65 -6.89 3.24 11.63
N THR A 66 -6.12 2.28 12.13
CA THR A 66 -5.36 1.34 11.31
C THR A 66 -6.29 0.54 10.38
N PHE A 67 -7.44 0.08 10.88
CA PHE A 67 -8.43 -0.65 10.09
C PHE A 67 -9.09 0.23 9.01
N CYS A 68 -9.44 1.48 9.33
CA CYS A 68 -9.95 2.43 8.34
C CYS A 68 -8.93 2.70 7.22
N GLY A 69 -7.64 2.87 7.57
CA GLY A 69 -6.57 3.05 6.59
C GLY A 69 -6.40 1.83 5.66
N LEU A 70 -6.53 0.62 6.21
CA LEU A 70 -6.53 -0.64 5.44
C LEU A 70 -7.67 -0.70 4.43
N ILE A 71 -8.90 -0.35 4.84
CA ILE A 71 -10.05 -0.31 3.92
C ILE A 71 -9.82 0.70 2.80
N LEU A 72 -9.27 1.86 3.11
CA LEU A 72 -8.96 2.88 2.11
C LEU A 72 -7.92 2.37 1.10
N ILE A 73 -6.84 1.73 1.56
CA ILE A 73 -5.84 1.12 0.68
C ILE A 73 -6.48 0.05 -0.21
N LEU A 74 -7.33 -0.82 0.35
CA LEU A 74 -8.05 -1.86 -0.38
C LEU A 74 -8.93 -1.26 -1.48
N LEU A 75 -9.72 -0.22 -1.16
CA LEU A 75 -10.56 0.49 -2.12
C LEU A 75 -9.72 1.13 -3.24
N SER A 76 -8.55 1.67 -2.92
CA SER A 76 -7.64 2.19 -3.94
C SER A 76 -7.10 1.10 -4.86
N GLN A 77 -6.79 -0.10 -4.35
CA GLN A 77 -6.39 -1.23 -5.20
C GLN A 77 -7.50 -1.63 -6.17
N ILE A 78 -8.75 -1.65 -5.70
CA ILE A 78 -9.92 -1.87 -6.55
C ILE A 78 -10.04 -0.75 -7.58
N GLY A 79 -9.84 0.51 -7.19
CA GLY A 79 -9.82 1.65 -8.11
C GLY A 79 -8.79 1.53 -9.24
N TYR A 80 -7.58 1.02 -8.95
CA TYR A 80 -6.59 0.74 -9.98
C TYR A 80 -7.02 -0.39 -10.92
N MET A 81 -7.74 -1.39 -10.42
CA MET A 81 -8.28 -2.47 -11.25
C MET A 81 -9.33 -1.97 -12.25
N LEU A 82 -10.04 -0.87 -11.94
CA LEU A 82 -10.99 -0.22 -12.85
C LEU A 82 -10.31 0.79 -13.80
N THR A 83 -9.01 1.00 -13.67
CA THR A 83 -8.27 1.95 -14.52
C THR A 83 -7.87 1.30 -15.82
N ASP A 84 -8.11 1.98 -16.94
CA ASP A 84 -7.76 1.58 -18.29
C ASP A 84 -7.05 2.73 -19.03
N LEU A 85 -6.60 2.53 -20.26
CA LEU A 85 -5.94 3.54 -21.10
C LEU A 85 -6.79 4.78 -21.32
N GLY A 86 -8.12 4.63 -21.34
CA GLY A 86 -9.09 5.72 -21.47
C GLY A 86 -9.35 6.50 -20.17
N THR A 87 -8.86 6.02 -19.02
CA THR A 87 -9.13 6.67 -17.73
C THR A 87 -8.48 8.05 -17.68
N PRO A 88 -9.23 9.09 -17.29
CA PRO A 88 -8.68 10.42 -17.22
C PRO A 88 -7.61 10.52 -16.12
N LEU A 89 -6.52 11.24 -16.41
CA LEU A 89 -5.36 11.32 -15.52
C LEU A 89 -5.71 11.88 -14.14
N TRP A 90 -6.66 12.82 -14.04
CA TRP A 90 -7.09 13.36 -12.76
C TRP A 90 -7.70 12.29 -11.84
N LEU A 91 -8.41 11.31 -12.39
CA LEU A 91 -9.00 10.21 -11.62
C LEU A 91 -7.89 9.28 -11.13
N PHE A 92 -6.91 8.97 -11.97
CA PHE A 92 -5.74 8.19 -11.56
C PHE A 92 -4.95 8.90 -10.44
N THR A 93 -4.70 10.21 -10.57
CA THR A 93 -4.07 11.02 -9.52
C THR A 93 -4.89 11.03 -8.22
N ALA A 94 -6.22 11.07 -8.32
CA ALA A 94 -7.08 10.98 -7.14
C ALA A 94 -6.93 9.61 -6.44
N ILE A 95 -6.89 8.50 -7.19
CA ILE A 95 -6.66 7.16 -6.63
C ILE A 95 -5.29 7.11 -5.95
N ILE A 96 -4.23 7.67 -6.55
CA ILE A 96 -2.91 7.82 -5.93
C ILE A 96 -3.00 8.56 -4.59
N GLY A 97 -3.73 9.67 -4.56
CA GLY A 97 -3.99 10.42 -3.34
C GLY A 97 -4.69 9.58 -2.27
N PHE A 98 -5.69 8.78 -2.65
CA PHE A 98 -6.38 7.87 -1.72
C PHE A 98 -5.45 6.80 -1.14
N VAL A 99 -4.54 6.22 -1.93
CA VAL A 99 -3.52 5.29 -1.39
C VAL A 99 -2.61 6.02 -0.40
N GLY A 100 -2.15 7.23 -0.74
CA GLY A 100 -1.29 8.04 0.12
C GLY A 100 -1.98 8.39 1.44
N PHE A 101 -3.26 8.72 1.37
CA PHE A 101 -4.11 8.99 2.52
C PHE A 101 -4.26 7.75 3.41
N GLY A 102 -4.65 6.61 2.83
CA GLY A 102 -4.77 5.34 3.56
C GLY A 102 -3.45 4.88 4.19
N ASN A 103 -2.33 5.03 3.47
CA ASN A 103 -0.99 4.69 3.97
C ASN A 103 -0.54 5.62 5.10
N GLY A 104 -0.79 6.92 4.99
CA GLY A 104 -0.52 7.90 6.04
C GLY A 104 -1.29 7.59 7.32
N ILE A 105 -2.57 7.23 7.19
CA ILE A 105 -3.43 6.83 8.31
C ILE A 105 -2.95 5.53 8.96
N PHE A 106 -2.49 4.56 8.17
CA PHE A 106 -2.04 3.27 8.68
C PHE A 106 -0.67 3.34 9.36
N GLN A 107 0.31 4.02 8.75
CA GLN A 107 1.69 3.95 9.20
C GLN A 107 1.95 4.64 10.54
N ALA A 108 1.32 5.79 10.79
CA ALA A 108 1.51 6.54 12.04
C ALA A 108 1.14 5.71 13.29
N PRO A 109 -0.09 5.19 13.45
CA PRO A 109 -0.46 4.37 14.60
C PRO A 109 0.26 3.02 14.64
N ASN A 110 0.53 2.39 13.49
CA ASN A 110 1.22 1.10 13.45
C ASN A 110 2.64 1.21 14.04
N ASN A 111 3.37 2.29 13.71
CA ASN A 111 4.70 2.52 14.27
C ASN A 111 4.63 2.78 15.78
N THR A 112 3.67 3.59 16.23
CA THR A 112 3.44 3.85 17.66
C THR A 112 3.08 2.58 18.44
N ILE A 113 2.22 1.70 17.91
CA ILE A 113 1.87 0.43 18.55
C ILE A 113 3.11 -0.45 18.75
N VAL A 114 3.99 -0.52 17.74
CA VAL A 114 5.21 -1.34 17.83
C VAL A 114 6.15 -0.78 18.90
N MET A 115 6.36 0.54 18.91
CA MET A 115 7.26 1.20 19.88
C MET A 115 6.71 1.16 21.31
N ASN A 116 5.40 1.32 21.51
CA ASN A 116 4.77 1.27 22.83
C ASN A 116 4.60 -0.16 23.36
N SER A 117 4.85 -1.19 22.55
CA SER A 117 4.74 -2.59 22.97
C SER A 117 6.00 -3.15 23.63
N VAL A 118 7.08 -2.37 23.68
CA VAL A 118 8.38 -2.78 24.23
C VAL A 118 8.87 -1.81 25.31
N GLU A 119 9.73 -2.28 26.21
CA GLU A 119 10.35 -1.42 27.22
C GLU A 119 11.39 -0.48 26.58
N ALA A 120 11.68 0.65 27.23
CA ALA A 120 12.60 1.68 26.72
C ALA A 120 14.00 1.14 26.35
N LYS A 121 14.46 0.10 27.07
CA LYS A 121 15.75 -0.58 26.82
C LYS A 121 15.77 -1.39 25.51
N ASP A 122 14.60 -1.81 25.02
CA ASP A 122 14.44 -2.66 23.84
C ASP A 122 13.96 -1.87 22.60
N LEU A 123 13.77 -0.56 22.72
CA LEU A 123 13.33 0.31 21.61
C LEU A 123 14.24 0.23 20.38
N GLY A 124 15.55 0.15 20.59
CA GLY A 124 16.52 -0.02 19.50
C GLY A 124 16.33 -1.34 18.73
N VAL A 125 16.07 -2.43 19.46
CA VAL A 125 15.82 -3.76 18.88
C VAL A 125 14.47 -3.78 18.15
N ALA A 126 13.43 -3.22 18.75
CA ALA A 126 12.10 -3.13 18.13
C ALA A 126 12.10 -2.27 16.87
N GLY A 127 12.80 -1.13 16.88
CA GLY A 127 12.98 -0.28 15.72
C GLY A 127 13.76 -0.97 14.60
N GLY A 128 14.85 -1.66 14.94
CA GLY A 128 15.62 -2.47 13.99
C GLY A 128 14.78 -3.59 13.37
N MET A 129 13.98 -4.30 14.18
CA MET A 129 13.10 -5.36 13.69
C MET A 129 11.97 -4.81 12.80
N ASN A 130 11.41 -3.66 13.14
CA ASN A 130 10.42 -2.98 12.30
C ASN A 130 11.01 -2.53 10.96
N ALA A 131 12.22 -1.98 10.97
CA ALA A 131 12.94 -1.61 9.75
C ALA A 131 13.27 -2.83 8.88
N LEU A 132 13.70 -3.93 9.50
CA LEU A 132 13.96 -5.20 8.81
C LEU A 132 12.69 -5.74 8.13
N VAL A 133 11.58 -5.81 8.88
CA VAL A 133 10.29 -6.27 8.35
C VAL A 133 9.81 -5.38 7.21
N ARG A 134 9.96 -4.05 7.36
CA ARG A 134 9.66 -3.12 6.27
C ARG A 134 10.49 -3.44 5.05
N ASN A 135 11.82 -3.47 5.17
CA ASN A 135 12.74 -3.72 4.05
C ASN A 135 12.45 -5.06 3.36
N LEU A 136 12.21 -6.12 4.12
CA LEU A 136 11.79 -7.41 3.56
C LEU A 136 10.47 -7.29 2.79
N GLY A 137 9.48 -6.58 3.35
CA GLY A 137 8.21 -6.33 2.68
C GLY A 137 8.37 -5.56 1.37
N MET A 138 9.30 -4.60 1.32
CA MET A 138 9.61 -3.85 0.09
C MET A 138 10.23 -4.78 -0.96
N VAL A 139 11.27 -5.54 -0.61
CA VAL A 139 11.97 -6.44 -1.54
C VAL A 139 11.04 -7.54 -2.07
N VAL A 140 10.27 -8.16 -1.16
CA VAL A 140 9.27 -9.18 -1.54
C VAL A 140 8.16 -8.54 -2.38
N GLY A 141 7.68 -7.35 -2.03
CA GLY A 141 6.68 -6.61 -2.79
C GLY A 141 7.12 -6.32 -4.22
N ILE A 142 8.34 -5.81 -4.41
CA ILE A 142 8.90 -5.52 -5.73
C ILE A 142 9.03 -6.82 -6.54
N SER A 143 9.60 -7.86 -5.94
CA SER A 143 9.83 -9.14 -6.61
C SER A 143 8.51 -9.79 -7.02
N PHE A 144 7.51 -9.75 -6.15
CA PHE A 144 6.21 -10.35 -6.41
C PHE A 144 5.42 -9.51 -7.44
N ALA A 145 5.41 -8.18 -7.32
CA ALA A 145 4.76 -7.29 -8.27
C ALA A 145 5.31 -7.45 -9.68
N THR A 146 6.64 -7.43 -9.83
CA THR A 146 7.29 -7.63 -11.14
C THR A 146 7.02 -9.01 -11.70
N THR A 147 7.14 -10.06 -10.87
CA THR A 147 6.88 -11.45 -11.30
C THR A 147 5.44 -11.63 -11.76
N VAL A 148 4.46 -11.16 -10.98
CA VAL A 148 3.04 -11.26 -11.32
C VAL A 148 2.72 -10.49 -12.59
N LEU A 149 3.21 -9.25 -12.70
CA LEU A 149 2.99 -8.40 -13.87
C LEU A 149 3.50 -9.10 -15.14
N PHE A 150 4.77 -9.51 -15.16
CA PHE A 150 5.39 -10.15 -16.32
C PHE A 150 4.83 -11.55 -16.59
N ALA A 151 4.47 -12.32 -15.56
CA ALA A 151 3.82 -13.62 -15.73
C ALA A 151 2.43 -13.47 -16.37
N ALA A 152 1.63 -12.49 -15.93
CA ALA A 152 0.32 -12.21 -16.50
C ALA A 152 0.43 -11.72 -17.96
N MET A 153 1.38 -10.82 -18.25
CA MET A 153 1.68 -10.40 -19.63
C MET A 153 2.11 -11.58 -20.51
N SER A 154 2.95 -12.48 -19.97
CA SER A 154 3.43 -13.67 -20.68
C SER A 154 2.30 -14.65 -20.97
N HIS A 155 1.38 -14.82 -20.01
CA HIS A 155 0.21 -15.69 -20.16
C HIS A 155 -0.72 -15.17 -21.26
N TYR A 156 -1.01 -13.87 -21.24
CA TYR A 156 -1.88 -13.24 -22.25
C TYR A 156 -1.29 -13.31 -23.67
N LYS A 157 0.03 -13.15 -23.81
CA LYS A 157 0.72 -13.19 -25.12
C LYS A 157 1.14 -14.60 -25.56
N GLY A 158 1.12 -15.59 -24.67
CA GLY A 158 1.63 -16.94 -24.93
C GLY A 158 3.15 -17.02 -25.16
N THR A 159 3.90 -15.96 -24.87
CA THR A 159 5.37 -15.89 -25.02
C THR A 159 5.99 -15.23 -23.79
N LYS A 160 7.23 -15.58 -23.45
CA LYS A 160 7.89 -15.03 -22.25
C LYS A 160 8.16 -13.54 -22.42
N VAL A 161 7.50 -12.71 -21.63
CA VAL A 161 7.65 -11.25 -21.61
C VAL A 161 8.43 -10.86 -20.36
N THR A 162 9.61 -10.28 -20.54
CA THR A 162 10.47 -9.80 -19.44
C THR A 162 10.66 -8.28 -19.45
N THR A 163 10.04 -7.58 -20.40
CA THR A 163 10.09 -6.13 -20.54
C THR A 163 8.77 -5.60 -21.09
N TYR A 164 8.54 -4.29 -20.98
CA TYR A 164 7.39 -3.66 -21.61
C TYR A 164 7.47 -3.81 -23.13
N ILE A 165 6.34 -4.20 -23.76
CA ILE A 165 6.27 -4.38 -25.20
C ILE A 165 5.68 -3.11 -25.81
N ASN A 166 6.53 -2.33 -26.47
CA ASN A 166 6.11 -1.14 -27.19
C ASN A 166 5.04 -1.47 -28.24
N GLY A 167 3.93 -0.73 -28.23
CA GLY A 167 2.80 -0.90 -29.16
C GLY A 167 1.74 -1.93 -28.74
N GLN A 168 1.85 -2.55 -27.56
CA GLN A 168 0.83 -3.47 -27.03
C GLN A 168 0.42 -3.09 -25.60
N PRO A 169 -0.18 -1.90 -25.40
CA PRO A 169 -0.54 -1.44 -24.07
C PRO A 169 -1.61 -2.32 -23.40
N ASP A 170 -2.47 -2.98 -24.19
CA ASP A 170 -3.52 -3.89 -23.68
C ASP A 170 -2.95 -5.05 -22.85
N VAL A 171 -1.79 -5.59 -23.27
CA VAL A 171 -1.10 -6.69 -22.56
C VAL A 171 -0.64 -6.21 -21.19
N PHE A 172 -0.13 -4.99 -21.11
CA PHE A 172 0.29 -4.38 -19.86
C PHE A 172 -0.90 -4.07 -18.95
N ILE A 173 -2.01 -3.53 -19.49
CA ILE A 173 -3.23 -3.27 -18.73
C ILE A 173 -3.79 -4.56 -18.12
N TYR A 174 -3.82 -5.65 -18.89
CA TYR A 174 -4.20 -6.96 -18.35
C TYR A 174 -3.29 -7.39 -17.18
N GLY A 175 -1.97 -7.29 -17.36
CA GLY A 175 -1.01 -7.61 -16.31
C GLY A 175 -1.15 -6.71 -15.08
N MET A 176 -1.46 -5.44 -15.29
CA MET A 176 -1.73 -4.45 -14.25
C MET A 176 -2.98 -4.83 -13.45
N HIS A 177 -4.09 -5.18 -14.10
CA HIS A 177 -5.33 -5.62 -13.43
C HIS A 177 -5.10 -6.86 -12.59
N VAL A 178 -4.42 -7.88 -13.13
CA VAL A 178 -4.09 -9.10 -12.38
C VAL A 178 -3.19 -8.80 -11.18
N SER A 179 -2.20 -7.91 -11.36
CA SER A 179 -1.30 -7.52 -10.29
C SER A 179 -2.03 -6.78 -9.16
N PHE A 180 -2.92 -5.85 -9.51
CA PHE A 180 -3.72 -5.13 -8.53
C PHE A 180 -4.81 -5.99 -7.87
N LEU A 181 -5.34 -7.00 -8.56
CA LEU A 181 -6.20 -8.03 -7.97
C LEU A 181 -5.45 -8.79 -6.87
N ILE A 182 -4.23 -9.25 -7.15
CA ILE A 182 -3.40 -9.94 -6.16
C ILE A 182 -3.06 -9.02 -4.99
N ALA A 183 -2.69 -7.77 -5.27
CA ALA A 183 -2.46 -6.77 -4.23
C ALA A 183 -3.71 -6.53 -3.36
N ALA A 184 -4.90 -6.47 -3.97
CA ALA A 184 -6.18 -6.36 -3.26
C ALA A 184 -6.45 -7.58 -2.37
N ILE A 185 -6.16 -8.79 -2.84
CA ILE A 185 -6.30 -10.02 -2.03
C ILE A 185 -5.36 -9.98 -0.83
N ILE A 186 -4.09 -9.63 -1.03
CA ILE A 186 -3.09 -9.48 0.06
C ILE A 186 -3.57 -8.44 1.08
N CYS A 187 -4.08 -7.30 0.60
CA CYS A 187 -4.60 -6.24 1.45
C CYS A 187 -5.88 -6.67 2.20
N ALA A 188 -6.78 -7.42 1.56
CA ALA A 188 -7.98 -7.94 2.18
C ALA A 188 -7.64 -8.95 3.30
N VAL A 189 -6.65 -9.82 3.08
CA VAL A 189 -6.14 -10.73 4.14
C VAL A 189 -5.58 -9.92 5.31
N ALA A 190 -4.79 -8.87 5.05
CA ALA A 190 -4.28 -7.99 6.10
C ALA A 190 -5.41 -7.27 6.86
N ALA A 191 -6.45 -6.83 6.14
CA ALA A 191 -7.63 -6.19 6.71
C ALA A 191 -8.44 -7.16 7.59
N LEU A 192 -8.64 -8.41 7.14
CA LEU A 192 -9.34 -9.44 7.91
C LEU A 192 -8.57 -9.81 9.20
N ILE A 193 -7.25 -9.97 9.12
CA ILE A 193 -6.42 -10.23 10.31
C ILE A 193 -6.55 -9.08 11.32
N THR A 194 -6.55 -7.84 10.83
CA THR A 194 -6.66 -6.63 11.67
C THR A 194 -8.06 -6.47 12.25
N GLY A 195 -9.11 -6.73 11.46
CA GLY A 195 -10.50 -6.69 11.91
C GLY A 195 -10.83 -7.79 12.92
N TYR A 196 -10.32 -9.00 12.73
CA TYR A 196 -10.49 -10.09 13.69
C TYR A 196 -9.86 -9.75 15.05
N ARG A 197 -8.71 -9.08 15.04
CA ARG A 197 -8.06 -8.56 16.26
C ARG A 197 -8.92 -7.51 16.97
N LEU A 198 -9.53 -6.60 16.21
CA LEU A 198 -10.38 -5.53 16.76
C LEU A 198 -11.59 -6.11 17.51
N ILE A 199 -12.23 -7.15 16.95
CA ILE A 199 -13.40 -7.80 17.56
C ILE A 199 -13.03 -8.62 18.81
N LYS A 200 -11.82 -9.22 18.84
CA LYS A 200 -11.37 -10.07 19.95
C LYS A 200 -10.77 -9.33 21.14
N ARG A 201 -10.48 -8.04 21.05
CA ARG A 201 -9.99 -7.27 22.20
C ARG A 201 -11.18 -6.79 23.03
N PRO A 202 -11.39 -7.31 24.26
CA PRO A 202 -12.31 -6.65 25.18
C PRO A 202 -11.72 -5.27 25.49
N THR A 203 -12.56 -4.24 25.34
CA THR A 203 -12.32 -2.87 25.77
C THR A 203 -11.58 -2.85 27.11
N GLN A 204 -10.26 -2.59 27.09
CA GLN A 204 -9.58 -2.32 28.35
C GLN A 204 -10.04 -0.93 28.83
N PRO A 205 -10.58 -0.82 30.05
CA PRO A 205 -11.01 0.44 30.59
C PRO A 205 -9.81 1.38 30.68
N THR A 206 -10.01 2.60 30.19
CA THR A 206 -9.13 3.75 30.34
C THR A 206 -8.55 3.78 31.76
N LYS A 207 -7.24 3.48 31.89
CA LYS A 207 -6.53 3.74 33.15
C LYS A 207 -6.62 5.23 33.43
N GLY A 208 -7.39 5.58 34.45
CA GLY A 208 -7.53 6.93 34.97
C GLY A 208 -6.17 7.51 35.29
N LYS A 209 -5.94 8.74 34.81
CA LYS A 209 -4.94 9.62 35.38
C LYS A 209 -5.47 10.05 36.75
N SER A 210 -4.83 9.59 37.82
CA SER A 210 -4.87 10.20 39.14
C SER A 210 -3.47 10.62 39.52
#